data_AF-A0A1C6EBC4-F1
#
_entry.id   AF-A0A1C6EBC4-F1
#
_cell.length_a   1.000
_cell.length_b   1.000
_cell.length_c   1.000
_cell.angle_alpha   90.00
_cell.angle_beta   90.00
_cell.angle_gamma   90.00
#
_symmetry.space_group_name_H-M   'P 1'
#
loop_
_entity.id
_entity.type
_entity.pdbx_description
1 polymer ?
#
loop_
_entity_poly.entity_id
_entity_poly.type
_entity_poly.pdbx_seq_one_letter_code
_entity_poly.pdbx_strand_id
1 'polypeptide(L)'
;MGSSASKYFEIPKFFVFGEKGVFTGSASEKDFNYKVVPNCPKEGDKSLRAYIWAGDKCIDKSEGVEMREFPLSEEGHKQMLDWLEEEYLKRPDAKPLYARQMEKSKEIREKYFSIEDYMERGLGIKQENQESTDK
;
A
#
# COMPACT_ATOMS: atom_id res chain seq x y z
N MET A 1 -19.68 1.97 21.01
CA MET A 1 -19.83 1.22 19.75
C MET A 1 -19.85 2.23 18.62
N GLY A 2 -18.69 2.51 18.01
CA GLY A 2 -18.65 3.38 16.83
C GLY A 2 -19.20 2.60 15.65
N SER A 3 -20.41 2.92 15.19
CA SER A 3 -20.90 2.39 13.91
C SER A 3 -20.06 3.04 12.82
N SER A 4 -19.25 2.24 12.13
CA SER A 4 -18.65 2.64 10.86
C SER A 4 -19.76 3.12 9.92
N ALA A 5 -19.47 4.12 9.10
CA ALA A 5 -20.37 4.56 8.05
C ALA A 5 -20.33 3.61 6.84
N SER A 6 -19.21 2.92 6.60
CA SER A 6 -19.08 1.92 5.54
C SER A 6 -19.41 0.51 6.05
N LYS A 7 -19.89 -0.34 5.12
CA LYS A 7 -20.08 -1.78 5.32
C LYS A 7 -18.79 -2.60 5.13
N TYR A 8 -17.80 -2.05 4.44
CA TYR A 8 -16.62 -2.80 3.98
C TYR A 8 -15.37 -2.53 4.82
N PHE A 9 -15.20 -1.30 5.30
CA PHE A 9 -14.04 -0.87 6.08
C PHE A 9 -14.47 0.12 7.17
N GLU A 10 -13.56 0.43 8.08
CA GLU A 10 -13.84 1.32 9.20
C GLU A 10 -13.70 2.79 8.80
N ILE A 11 -14.80 3.52 8.67
CA ILE A 11 -14.79 4.96 8.41
C ILE A 11 -15.78 5.68 9.33
N PRO A 12 -15.40 6.81 9.96
CA PRO A 12 -16.31 7.53 10.85
C PRO A 12 -17.50 8.16 10.11
N LYS A 13 -18.55 8.45 10.88
CA LYS A 13 -19.67 9.29 10.44
C LYS A 13 -19.25 10.75 10.24
N PHE A 14 -20.06 11.50 9.51
CA PHE A 14 -19.79 12.91 9.16
C PHE A 14 -19.36 13.79 10.34
N PHE A 15 -19.92 13.56 11.54
CA PHE A 15 -19.63 14.34 12.75
C PHE A 15 -18.13 14.57 13.02
N VAL A 16 -17.30 13.55 12.83
CA VAL A 16 -15.84 13.63 13.04
C VAL A 16 -15.18 14.66 12.10
N PHE A 17 -15.67 14.76 10.87
CA PHE A 17 -15.10 15.66 9.87
C PHE A 17 -15.62 17.09 10.00
N GLY A 18 -16.84 17.27 10.55
CA GLY A 18 -17.37 18.58 10.92
C GLY A 18 -16.50 19.30 11.95
N GLU A 19 -15.85 18.55 12.85
CA GLU A 19 -14.91 19.05 13.85
C GLU A 19 -13.47 19.24 13.31
N LYS A 20 -13.29 19.18 11.98
CA LYS A 20 -11.99 19.20 11.29
C LYS A 20 -11.10 17.99 11.60
N GLY A 21 -11.69 16.87 12.00
CA GLY A 21 -10.96 15.62 12.22
C GLY A 21 -10.41 15.05 10.92
N VAL A 22 -9.13 14.66 10.92
CA VAL A 22 -8.51 13.89 9.84
C VAL A 22 -8.65 12.41 10.16
N PHE A 23 -9.04 11.63 9.16
CA PHE A 23 -9.13 10.18 9.31
C PHE A 23 -8.22 9.47 8.31
N THR A 24 -7.59 8.39 8.73
CA THR A 24 -6.78 7.51 7.88
C THR A 24 -7.14 6.09 8.22
N GLY A 25 -7.40 5.28 7.19
CA GLY A 25 -7.76 3.89 7.34
C GLY A 25 -7.16 3.03 6.24
N SER A 26 -7.26 1.73 6.44
CA SER A 26 -6.76 0.73 5.49
C SER A 26 -7.65 -0.50 5.50
N ALA A 27 -7.81 -1.13 4.35
CA ALA A 27 -8.40 -2.44 4.17
C ALA A 27 -7.38 -3.33 3.45
N SER A 28 -6.64 -4.10 4.25
CA SER A 28 -5.50 -4.90 3.80
C SER A 28 -5.90 -6.03 2.83
N GLU A 29 -7.15 -6.46 2.89
CA GLU A 29 -7.76 -7.49 2.06
C GLU A 29 -7.79 -7.10 0.58
N LYS A 30 -7.72 -5.81 0.24
CA LYS A 30 -7.74 -5.30 -1.15
C LYS A 30 -6.65 -4.27 -1.44
N ASP A 31 -5.62 -4.20 -0.60
CA ASP A 31 -4.53 -3.24 -0.74
C ASP A 31 -5.05 -1.80 -0.90
N PHE A 32 -6.00 -1.47 -0.02
CA PHE A 32 -6.78 -0.24 -0.11
C PHE A 32 -6.49 0.63 1.09
N ASN A 33 -5.67 1.66 0.89
CA ASN A 33 -5.44 2.68 1.90
C ASN A 33 -6.18 3.94 1.51
N TYR A 34 -6.71 4.64 2.50
CA TYR A 34 -7.43 5.88 2.27
C TYR A 34 -7.23 6.88 3.39
N LYS A 35 -7.39 8.16 3.03
CA LYS A 35 -7.27 9.28 3.96
C LYS A 35 -8.32 10.30 3.62
N VAL A 36 -9.00 10.82 4.63
CA VAL A 36 -10.00 11.87 4.50
C VAL A 36 -9.56 13.08 5.31
N VAL A 37 -9.47 14.23 4.64
CA VAL A 37 -9.01 15.49 5.21
C VAL A 37 -10.08 16.56 4.95
N PRO A 38 -10.70 17.14 6.00
CA PRO A 38 -11.55 18.30 5.84
C PRO A 38 -10.68 19.53 5.50
N ASN A 39 -11.01 20.18 4.40
CA ASN A 39 -10.41 21.41 3.94
C ASN A 39 -11.34 22.58 4.26
N CYS A 40 -10.97 23.37 5.27
CA CYS A 40 -11.74 24.53 5.72
C CYS A 40 -10.90 25.80 5.54
N PRO A 41 -10.82 26.35 4.31
CA PRO A 41 -10.10 27.60 4.07
C PRO A 41 -10.74 28.77 4.82
N LYS A 42 -9.97 29.84 5.04
CA LYS A 42 -10.48 31.08 5.67
C LYS A 42 -11.49 31.81 4.79
N GLU A 43 -11.38 31.63 3.48
CA GLU A 43 -12.22 32.24 2.45
C GLU A 43 -12.48 31.18 1.37
N GLY A 44 -13.74 31.00 0.97
CA GLY A 44 -14.18 29.95 0.04
C GLY A 44 -14.97 28.80 0.70
N ASP A 45 -15.41 27.87 -0.15
CA ASP A 45 -16.25 26.74 0.27
C ASP A 45 -15.45 25.66 1.00
N LYS A 46 -16.08 25.07 2.01
CA LYS A 46 -15.49 23.97 2.77
C LYS A 46 -15.67 22.66 2.02
N SER A 47 -14.60 21.86 1.95
CA SER A 47 -14.61 20.58 1.24
C SER A 47 -14.03 19.44 2.09
N LEU A 48 -14.30 18.22 1.67
CA LEU A 48 -13.70 16.97 2.12
C LEU A 48 -12.81 16.45 1.01
N ARG A 49 -11.52 16.28 1.29
CA ARG A 49 -10.56 15.63 0.38
C ARG A 49 -10.40 14.19 0.79
N ALA A 50 -10.77 13.28 -0.10
CA ALA A 50 -10.51 11.86 0.09
C ALA A 50 -9.41 11.41 -0.88
N TYR A 51 -8.47 10.65 -0.33
CA TYR A 51 -7.32 10.11 -1.03
C TYR A 51 -7.35 8.59 -0.96
N ILE A 52 -6.93 7.92 -2.03
CA ILE A 52 -6.80 6.47 -2.10
C ILE A 52 -5.42 6.11 -2.66
N TRP A 53 -4.76 5.12 -2.08
CA TRP A 53 -3.52 4.57 -2.62
C TRP A 53 -3.38 3.08 -2.31
N ALA A 54 -2.48 2.41 -3.02
CA ALA A 54 -2.12 1.01 -2.81
C ALA A 54 -0.71 0.85 -2.24
N GLY A 55 -0.47 -0.29 -1.60
CA GLY A 55 0.82 -0.73 -1.12
C GLY A 55 1.11 -0.36 0.34
N ASP A 56 2.32 -0.74 0.77
CA ASP A 56 2.74 -0.65 2.17
C ASP A 56 3.28 0.73 2.55
N LYS A 57 3.31 1.67 1.59
CA LYS A 57 3.90 3.00 1.76
C LYS A 57 2.86 4.00 2.26
N CYS A 58 3.31 5.02 2.99
CA CYS A 58 2.49 6.18 3.31
C CYS A 58 2.20 7.00 2.05
N ILE A 59 1.10 7.75 2.06
CA ILE A 59 0.62 8.55 0.93
C ILE A 59 1.73 9.36 0.22
N ASP A 60 2.66 9.97 0.97
CA ASP A 60 3.75 10.80 0.40
C ASP A 60 4.77 10.01 -0.44
N LYS A 61 4.86 8.70 -0.23
CA LYS A 61 5.79 7.79 -0.92
C LYS A 61 5.08 6.83 -1.87
N SER A 62 3.76 6.93 -1.95
CA SER A 62 2.92 6.07 -2.79
C SER A 62 2.82 6.66 -4.19
N GLU A 63 2.85 5.78 -5.19
CA GLU A 63 2.62 6.14 -6.58
C GLU A 63 1.15 5.86 -6.92
N GLY A 64 0.57 6.67 -7.83
CA GLY A 64 -0.83 6.48 -8.25
C GLY A 64 -1.86 6.83 -7.17
N VAL A 65 -1.59 7.88 -6.37
CA VAL A 65 -2.58 8.40 -5.41
C VAL A 65 -3.76 9.01 -6.16
N GLU A 66 -4.95 8.47 -5.93
CA GLU A 66 -6.20 9.03 -6.44
C GLU A 66 -6.77 10.00 -5.42
N MET A 67 -7.29 11.14 -5.87
CA MET A 67 -7.84 12.17 -4.99
C MET A 67 -9.14 12.72 -5.56
N ARG A 68 -10.15 12.84 -4.71
CA ARG A 68 -11.40 13.55 -5.01
C ARG A 68 -11.81 14.48 -3.89
N GLU A 69 -12.48 15.57 -4.28
CA GLU A 69 -13.05 16.57 -3.39
C GLU A 69 -14.57 16.47 -3.38
N PHE A 70 -15.16 16.60 -2.19
CA PHE A 70 -16.59 16.60 -1.94
C PHE A 70 -16.97 17.80 -1.08
N PRO A 71 -18.23 18.26 -1.07
CA PRO A 71 -18.67 19.29 -0.13
C PRO A 71 -18.51 18.84 1.33
N LEU A 72 -18.16 19.75 2.25
CA LEU A 72 -18.20 19.45 3.69
C LEU A 72 -19.64 19.50 4.23
N SER A 73 -20.44 18.50 3.86
CA SER A 73 -21.81 18.29 4.33
C SER A 73 -22.11 16.80 4.52
N GLU A 74 -23.27 16.47 5.08
CA GLU A 74 -23.71 15.06 5.17
C GLU A 74 -23.87 14.42 3.79
N GLU A 75 -24.39 15.17 2.81
CA GLU A 75 -24.51 14.72 1.42
C GLU A 75 -23.14 14.49 0.79
N GLY A 76 -22.18 15.40 1.01
CA GLY A 76 -20.82 15.24 0.52
C GLY A 76 -20.09 14.08 1.18
N HIS A 77 -20.33 13.82 2.48
CA HIS A 77 -19.83 12.64 3.17
C HIS A 77 -20.39 11.35 2.58
N LYS A 78 -21.68 11.33 2.24
CA LYS A 78 -22.29 10.19 1.55
C LYS A 78 -21.71 9.97 0.16
N GLN A 79 -21.53 11.02 -0.64
CA GLN A 79 -20.89 10.92 -1.97
C GLN A 79 -19.46 10.41 -1.88
N MET A 80 -18.71 10.89 -0.89
CA MET A 80 -17.35 10.43 -0.60
C MET A 80 -17.35 8.95 -0.22
N LEU A 81 -18.29 8.54 0.63
CA LEU A 81 -18.44 7.15 1.05
C LEU A 81 -18.75 6.24 -0.15
N ASP A 82 -19.73 6.60 -0.96
CA ASP A 82 -20.12 5.85 -2.16
C ASP A 82 -18.90 5.69 -3.10
N TRP A 83 -18.12 6.75 -3.30
CA TRP A 83 -16.89 6.68 -4.10
C TRP A 83 -15.83 5.75 -3.50
N LEU A 84 -15.57 5.82 -2.19
CA LEU A 84 -14.61 4.94 -1.53
C LEU A 84 -15.04 3.46 -1.60
N GLU A 85 -16.33 3.18 -1.45
CA GLU A 85 -16.87 1.82 -1.56
C GLU A 85 -16.79 1.29 -3.00
N GLU A 86 -17.09 2.12 -4.00
CA GLU A 86 -16.90 1.76 -5.42
C GLU A 86 -15.44 1.42 -5.73
N GLU A 87 -14.49 2.26 -5.32
CA GLU A 87 -13.06 2.00 -5.55
C GLU A 87 -12.56 0.76 -4.78
N TYR A 88 -13.11 0.52 -3.58
CA TYR A 88 -12.83 -0.70 -2.84
C TYR A 88 -13.33 -1.94 -3.61
N LEU A 89 -14.55 -1.92 -4.13
CA LEU A 89 -15.15 -3.06 -4.85
C LEU A 89 -14.50 -3.35 -6.20
N LYS A 90 -13.99 -2.33 -6.90
CA LYS A 90 -13.25 -2.49 -8.16
C LYS A 90 -11.93 -3.23 -7.98
N ARG A 91 -11.33 -3.20 -6.78
CA ARG A 91 -10.03 -3.79 -6.52
C ARG A 91 -10.11 -5.31 -6.34
N PRO A 92 -9.17 -6.06 -6.93
CA PRO A 92 -9.07 -7.50 -6.67
C PRO A 92 -8.67 -7.74 -5.21
N ASP A 93 -8.92 -8.95 -4.74
CA ASP A 93 -8.43 -9.36 -3.43
C ASP A 93 -6.89 -9.38 -3.44
N ALA A 94 -6.33 -8.73 -2.43
CA ALA A 94 -4.90 -8.67 -2.22
C ALA A 94 -4.41 -9.98 -1.60
N LYS A 95 -3.27 -10.46 -2.09
CA LYS A 95 -2.50 -11.46 -1.35
C LYS A 95 -2.19 -10.91 0.05
N PRO A 96 -2.33 -11.73 1.11
CA PRO A 96 -1.99 -11.29 2.45
C PRO A 96 -0.52 -10.85 2.52
N LEU A 97 -0.22 -9.89 3.40
CA LEU A 97 1.11 -9.26 3.51
C LEU A 97 2.25 -10.27 3.57
N TYR A 98 2.09 -11.38 4.31
CA TYR A 98 3.11 -12.43 4.43
C TYR A 98 3.44 -13.09 3.08
N ALA A 99 2.45 -13.32 2.22
CA ALA A 99 2.67 -13.94 0.92
C ALA A 99 3.45 -13.00 -0.01
N ARG A 100 3.14 -11.70 0.03
CA ARG A 100 3.89 -10.66 -0.69
C ARG A 100 5.35 -10.58 -0.21
N GLN A 101 5.57 -10.67 1.10
CA GLN A 101 6.90 -10.67 1.70
C GLN A 101 7.71 -11.92 1.33
N MET A 102 7.08 -13.09 1.28
CA MET A 102 7.74 -14.33 0.85
C MET A 102 8.12 -14.31 -0.62
N GLU A 103 7.28 -13.75 -1.50
CA GLU A 103 7.59 -13.58 -2.93
C GLU A 103 8.81 -12.66 -3.11
N LYS A 104 8.82 -11.49 -2.44
CA LYS A 104 10.01 -10.61 -2.42
C LYS A 104 11.25 -11.32 -1.90
N SER A 105 11.11 -12.11 -0.83
CA SER A 105 12.22 -12.86 -0.24
C SER A 105 12.73 -13.96 -1.18
N LYS A 106 11.83 -14.61 -1.93
CA LYS A 106 12.18 -15.60 -2.95
C LYS A 106 12.90 -14.95 -4.13
N GLU A 107 12.40 -13.83 -4.63
CA GLU A 107 13.02 -13.05 -5.70
C GLU A 107 14.42 -12.56 -5.30
N ILE A 108 14.56 -12.03 -4.07
CA ILE A 108 15.87 -11.66 -3.51
C ILE A 108 16.76 -12.90 -3.42
N ARG A 109 16.25 -14.02 -2.89
CA ARG A 109 17.02 -15.26 -2.79
C ARG A 109 17.50 -15.72 -4.15
N GLU A 110 16.66 -15.78 -5.17
CA GLU A 110 17.03 -16.17 -6.54
C GLU A 110 18.04 -15.21 -7.16
N LYS A 111 17.89 -13.89 -6.92
CA LYS A 111 18.84 -12.88 -7.38
C LYS A 111 20.23 -13.03 -6.75
N TYR A 112 20.31 -13.36 -5.46
CA TYR A 112 21.57 -13.43 -4.72
C TYR A 112 22.20 -14.84 -4.66
N PHE A 113 21.41 -15.93 -4.76
CA PHE A 113 21.95 -17.28 -4.96
C PHE A 113 22.70 -17.41 -6.31
N SER A 114 22.30 -16.63 -7.32
CA SER A 114 23.03 -16.51 -8.58
C SER A 114 24.44 -15.92 -8.41
N ILE A 115 24.67 -15.05 -7.41
CA ILE A 115 26.00 -14.48 -7.13
C ILE A 115 26.90 -15.50 -6.44
N GLU A 116 26.37 -16.32 -5.53
CA GLU A 116 27.14 -17.42 -4.91
C GLU A 116 27.54 -18.47 -5.96
N ASP A 117 26.63 -18.80 -6.88
CA ASP A 117 26.90 -19.64 -8.05
C ASP A 117 27.89 -18.96 -9.04
N TYR A 118 27.91 -17.63 -9.13
CA TYR A 118 28.91 -16.85 -9.89
C TYR A 118 30.30 -16.85 -9.23
N MET A 119 30.36 -16.84 -7.89
CA MET A 119 31.62 -16.95 -7.13
C MET A 119 32.19 -18.37 -7.18
N GLU A 120 31.34 -19.40 -7.13
CA GLU A 120 31.78 -20.79 -7.32
C GLU A 120 32.18 -21.09 -8.77
N ARG A 121 31.51 -20.51 -9.77
CA ARG A 121 31.91 -20.66 -11.19
C ARG A 121 33.03 -19.73 -11.65
N GLY A 122 33.31 -18.65 -10.91
CA GLY A 122 34.35 -17.66 -11.21
C GLY A 122 35.75 -18.02 -10.67
N LEU A 123 35.84 -18.97 -9.74
CA LEU A 123 37.11 -19.56 -9.32
C LEU A 123 37.30 -20.87 -10.09
N GLY A 124 37.78 -20.73 -11.32
CA GLY A 124 38.33 -21.85 -12.08
C GLY A 124 39.45 -22.50 -11.28
N ILE A 125 39.11 -23.58 -10.58
CA ILE A 125 40.07 -24.50 -9.99
C ILE A 125 40.79 -25.16 -11.17
N LYS A 126 41.85 -24.53 -11.65
CA LYS A 126 42.88 -25.23 -12.42
C LYS A 126 43.45 -26.28 -11.48
N GLN A 127 43.14 -27.55 -11.74
CA GLN A 127 43.95 -28.65 -11.22
C GLN A 127 45.34 -28.51 -11.84
N GLU A 128 46.25 -27.80 -11.18
CA GLU A 128 47.67 -27.84 -11.50
C GLU A 128 48.29 -29.11 -10.89
N ASN A 129 48.67 -30.00 -11.80
CA ASN A 129 49.70 -31.03 -11.75
C ASN A 129 50.37 -31.29 -10.39
N GLN A 130 50.20 -32.52 -9.87
CA GLN A 130 51.26 -33.19 -9.11
C GLN A 130 51.92 -34.23 -10.02
N GLU A 131 52.91 -33.79 -10.79
CA GLU A 131 54.03 -34.64 -11.15
C GLU A 131 55.12 -34.41 -10.09
N SER A 132 55.36 -35.40 -9.25
CA SER A 132 56.61 -35.51 -8.49
C SER A 132 56.86 -36.98 -8.21
N THR A 133 57.61 -37.59 -9.13
CA THR A 133 58.63 -38.62 -8.93
C THR A 133 58.64 -39.38 -7.61
N ASP A 134 58.41 -40.69 -7.68
CA ASP A 134 59.22 -41.66 -6.95
C ASP A 134 59.11 -43.06 -7.59
N LYS A 135 60.10 -43.42 -8.41
CA LYS A 135 60.91 -44.66 -8.39
C LYS A 135 61.62 -44.92 -9.71
#